data_AF-A0AAD1G2G8-F1
#
_entry.id   AF-A0AAD1G2G8-F1
#
_cell.length_a   1.000
_cell.length_b   1.000
_cell.length_c   1.000
_cell.angle_alpha   90.00
_cell.angle_beta   90.00
_cell.angle_gamma   90.00
#
_symmetry.space_group_name_H-M   'P 1'
#
loop_
_entity.id
_entity.type
_entity.pdbx_description
1 polymer ?
#
loop_
_entity_poly.entity_id
_entity_poly.type
_entity_poly.pdbx_seq_one_letter_code
_entity_poly.pdbx_strand_id
1 'polypeptide(L)'
;MSEAARLMEAAIRLSRRGLGRTAPNPNVGCLVVKDGIVIARGWTQPGGRPHAEAVALEAADEAARGAELYVSLEPCAHVSARGPACADLIIASGVSAVHIAVLDPDPRTAGQGAARLRDAGVSVSVSEGEAAARAAMAGFFSRMERGRPRITLKLATSIDGRVSMPGGESQWITGPEARAHVHLERALADVIVVGRGTLEADDPSLDVRLPGLEDRSPRPAVLSATLDAIPGAAKFAARDPLLLASVDDLCGLAVNDVFVEGGPATASTLLAADLVDRMLVYRAPIVLGDGAPGVGRLGLERLADAHGRWRLAETRTFGNDRLEVYARTR
;
A
#
# COMPACT_ATOMS: atom_id res chain seq x y z
N MET A 1 -8.61 0.75 -26.42
CA MET A 1 -7.81 -0.22 -25.65
C MET A 1 -7.98 -1.59 -26.27
N SER A 2 -6.88 -2.33 -26.47
CA SER A 2 -6.92 -3.72 -26.96
C SER A 2 -7.56 -4.66 -25.92
N GLU A 3 -7.90 -5.87 -26.34
CA GLU A 3 -8.38 -6.92 -25.43
C GLU A 3 -7.33 -7.30 -24.37
N ALA A 4 -6.09 -7.52 -24.80
CA ALA A 4 -4.96 -7.79 -23.91
C ALA A 4 -4.79 -6.69 -22.85
N ALA A 5 -4.93 -5.41 -23.22
CA ALA A 5 -4.86 -4.30 -22.28
C ALA A 5 -6.01 -4.32 -21.26
N ARG A 6 -7.23 -4.67 -21.66
CA ARG A 6 -8.38 -4.80 -20.74
C ARG A 6 -8.17 -5.96 -19.75
N LEU A 7 -7.66 -7.09 -20.21
CA LEU A 7 -7.35 -8.26 -19.37
C LEU A 7 -6.23 -7.93 -18.38
N MET A 8 -5.17 -7.26 -18.84
CA MET A 8 -4.09 -6.84 -17.96
C MET A 8 -4.56 -5.83 -16.91
N GLU A 9 -5.37 -4.85 -17.28
CA GLU A 9 -5.97 -3.92 -16.32
C GLU A 9 -6.83 -4.66 -15.28
N ALA A 10 -7.60 -5.67 -15.70
CA ALA A 10 -8.39 -6.50 -14.79
C ALA A 10 -7.50 -7.29 -13.81
N ALA A 11 -6.38 -7.86 -14.28
CA ALA A 11 -5.40 -8.53 -13.42
C ALA A 11 -4.79 -7.57 -12.39
N ILE A 12 -4.41 -6.36 -12.80
CA ILE A 12 -3.87 -5.31 -11.92
C ILE A 12 -4.92 -4.87 -10.89
N ARG A 13 -6.18 -4.68 -11.29
CA ARG A 13 -7.26 -4.34 -10.36
C ARG A 13 -7.51 -5.46 -9.35
N LEU A 14 -7.44 -6.72 -9.79
CA LEU A 14 -7.57 -7.90 -8.92
C LEU A 14 -6.46 -7.95 -7.87
N SER A 15 -5.24 -7.58 -8.25
CA SER A 15 -4.05 -7.54 -7.39
C SER A 15 -4.26 -6.70 -6.12
N ARG A 16 -5.05 -5.62 -6.20
CA ARG A 16 -5.32 -4.70 -5.07
C ARG A 16 -6.02 -5.35 -3.88
N ARG A 17 -6.61 -6.55 -4.05
CA ARG A 17 -7.22 -7.31 -2.94
C ARG A 17 -6.22 -7.70 -1.85
N GLY A 18 -4.94 -7.83 -2.22
CA GLY A 18 -3.82 -8.20 -1.32
C GLY A 18 -3.13 -7.03 -0.61
N LEU A 19 -3.55 -5.77 -0.84
CA LEU A 19 -3.02 -4.61 -0.12
C LEU A 19 -3.24 -4.77 1.39
N GLY A 20 -2.20 -4.45 2.18
CA GLY A 20 -2.19 -4.58 3.64
C GLY A 20 -2.13 -6.02 4.18
N ARG A 21 -1.99 -7.03 3.31
CA ARG A 21 -2.09 -8.45 3.72
C ARG A 21 -0.97 -9.35 3.23
N THR A 22 -0.19 -8.90 2.27
CA THR A 22 0.75 -9.74 1.53
C THR A 22 2.20 -9.47 1.91
N ALA A 23 2.47 -8.39 2.65
CA ALA A 23 3.83 -8.03 3.01
C ALA A 23 4.59 -9.17 3.73
N PRO A 24 5.90 -9.32 3.44
CA PRO A 24 6.71 -8.50 2.53
C PRO A 24 6.49 -8.84 1.04
N ASN A 25 5.74 -9.87 0.69
CA ASN A 25 5.50 -10.22 -0.71
C ASN A 25 4.66 -9.13 -1.45
N PRO A 26 4.74 -9.05 -2.79
CA PRO A 26 3.90 -8.15 -3.58
C PRO A 26 2.44 -8.62 -3.68
N ASN A 27 1.52 -7.66 -3.84
CA ASN A 27 0.12 -7.92 -4.14
C ASN A 27 -0.09 -8.13 -5.65
N VAL A 28 0.13 -9.36 -6.12
CA VAL A 28 0.04 -9.76 -7.54
C VAL A 28 -1.38 -10.23 -7.87
N GLY A 29 -1.82 -10.01 -9.10
CA GLY A 29 -3.04 -10.56 -9.68
C GLY A 29 -2.73 -11.33 -10.95
N CYS A 30 -3.46 -12.42 -11.17
CA CYS A 30 -3.29 -13.31 -12.32
C CYS A 30 -4.65 -13.74 -12.87
N LEU A 31 -4.80 -13.73 -14.19
CA LEU A 31 -5.95 -14.30 -14.90
C LEU A 31 -5.48 -15.43 -15.82
N VAL A 32 -6.28 -16.48 -15.93
CA VAL A 32 -6.12 -17.55 -16.93
C VAL A 32 -7.22 -17.36 -17.97
N VAL A 33 -6.84 -17.26 -19.24
CA VAL A 33 -7.73 -16.90 -20.35
C VAL A 33 -7.61 -17.96 -21.45
N LYS A 34 -8.74 -18.51 -21.89
CA LYS A 34 -8.81 -19.49 -22.97
C LYS A 34 -9.89 -19.09 -23.95
N ASP A 35 -9.55 -19.04 -25.23
CA ASP A 35 -10.46 -18.63 -26.31
C ASP A 35 -11.13 -17.26 -26.04
N GLY A 36 -10.37 -16.32 -25.46
CA GLY A 36 -10.85 -14.98 -25.09
C GLY A 36 -11.69 -14.93 -23.81
N ILE A 37 -11.89 -16.05 -23.10
CA ILE A 37 -12.72 -16.16 -21.90
C ILE A 37 -11.84 -16.33 -20.67
N VAL A 38 -12.08 -15.53 -19.62
CA VAL A 38 -11.43 -15.70 -18.31
C VAL A 38 -12.00 -16.96 -17.65
N ILE A 39 -11.21 -18.03 -17.61
CA ILE A 39 -11.61 -19.32 -17.03
C ILE A 39 -11.22 -19.45 -15.55
N ALA A 40 -10.19 -18.72 -15.11
CA ALA A 40 -9.78 -18.66 -13.71
C ALA A 40 -9.11 -17.34 -13.36
N ARG A 41 -9.01 -17.07 -12.06
CA ARG A 41 -8.39 -15.87 -11.51
C ARG A 41 -7.74 -16.15 -10.16
N GLY A 42 -6.64 -15.46 -9.88
CA GLY A 42 -5.92 -15.56 -8.62
C GLY A 42 -5.28 -14.24 -8.22
N TRP A 43 -5.03 -14.09 -6.93
CA TRP A 43 -4.23 -12.99 -6.36
C TRP A 43 -3.37 -13.54 -5.23
N THR A 44 -2.30 -12.83 -4.88
CA THR A 44 -1.44 -13.25 -3.75
C THR A 44 -2.27 -13.28 -2.45
N GLN A 45 -2.26 -14.42 -1.77
CA GLN A 45 -3.05 -14.64 -0.55
C GLN A 45 -2.40 -14.00 0.69
N PRO A 46 -3.16 -13.81 1.80
CA PRO A 46 -2.64 -13.28 3.04
C PRO A 46 -1.38 -14.02 3.53
N GLY A 47 -0.40 -13.29 4.05
CA GLY A 47 0.93 -13.84 4.39
C GLY A 47 1.88 -13.99 3.20
N GLY A 48 1.44 -13.56 2.01
CA GLY A 48 2.24 -13.50 0.80
C GLY A 48 2.27 -14.79 -0.01
N ARG A 49 1.59 -15.86 0.44
CA ARG A 49 1.45 -17.15 -0.27
C ARG A 49 0.09 -17.78 0.02
N PRO A 50 -0.46 -18.62 -0.90
CA PRO A 50 0.04 -18.88 -2.25
C PRO A 50 0.08 -17.63 -3.15
N HIS A 51 0.96 -17.64 -4.15
CA HIS A 51 1.08 -16.55 -5.13
C HIS A 51 -0.12 -16.55 -6.09
N ALA A 52 -0.33 -15.43 -6.78
CA ALA A 52 -1.48 -15.23 -7.66
C ALA A 52 -1.59 -16.30 -8.76
N GLU A 53 -0.46 -16.66 -9.36
CA GLU A 53 -0.35 -17.63 -10.43
C GLU A 53 -0.70 -19.02 -9.93
N ALA A 54 -0.21 -19.41 -8.74
CA ALA A 54 -0.53 -20.69 -8.13
C ALA A 54 -2.04 -20.84 -7.89
N VAL A 55 -2.67 -19.81 -7.32
CA VAL A 55 -4.13 -19.79 -7.09
C VAL A 55 -4.91 -19.87 -8.40
N ALA A 56 -4.49 -19.11 -9.41
CA ALA A 56 -5.18 -19.06 -10.69
C ALA A 56 -5.07 -20.39 -11.45
N LEU A 57 -3.88 -21.01 -11.44
CA LEU A 57 -3.63 -22.29 -12.07
C LEU A 57 -4.32 -23.45 -11.34
N GLU A 58 -4.31 -23.48 -10.01
CA GLU A 58 -5.05 -24.46 -9.21
C GLU A 58 -6.55 -24.41 -9.51
N ALA A 59 -7.12 -23.19 -9.64
CA ALA A 59 -8.52 -23.01 -9.97
C ALA A 59 -8.86 -23.38 -11.44
N ALA A 60 -7.91 -23.27 -12.36
CA ALA A 60 -8.07 -23.66 -13.75
C ALA A 60 -7.88 -25.17 -13.99
N ASP A 61 -7.02 -25.80 -13.18
CA ASP A 61 -6.64 -27.21 -13.28
C ASP A 61 -6.25 -27.59 -14.73
N GLU A 62 -6.71 -28.73 -15.25
CA GLU A 62 -6.42 -29.17 -16.63
C GLU A 62 -6.91 -28.18 -17.72
N ALA A 63 -7.87 -27.30 -17.40
CA ALA A 63 -8.35 -26.30 -18.35
C ALA A 63 -7.29 -25.22 -18.68
N ALA A 64 -6.26 -25.06 -17.83
CA ALA A 64 -5.13 -24.16 -18.08
C ALA A 64 -4.30 -24.56 -19.31
N ARG A 65 -4.34 -25.83 -19.72
CA ARG A 65 -3.54 -26.31 -20.85
C ARG A 65 -3.94 -25.58 -22.14
N GLY A 66 -2.94 -25.00 -22.79
CA GLY A 66 -3.07 -24.17 -23.99
C GLY A 66 -3.62 -22.75 -23.76
N ALA A 67 -3.98 -22.40 -22.52
CA ALA A 67 -4.49 -21.08 -22.17
C ALA A 67 -3.37 -20.02 -22.10
N GLU A 68 -3.77 -18.75 -22.00
CA GLU A 68 -2.91 -17.59 -21.79
C GLU A 68 -3.00 -17.10 -20.34
N LEU A 69 -1.89 -16.62 -19.78
CA LEU A 69 -1.87 -15.98 -18.46
C LEU A 69 -1.64 -14.48 -18.59
N TYR A 70 -2.39 -13.69 -17.82
CA TYR A 70 -2.17 -12.26 -17.65
C TYR A 70 -1.81 -11.99 -16.20
N VAL A 71 -0.56 -11.63 -15.94
CA VAL A 71 0.00 -11.48 -14.59
C VAL A 71 0.56 -10.07 -14.36
N SER A 72 0.23 -9.49 -13.21
CA SER A 72 0.57 -8.09 -12.91
C SER A 72 2.04 -7.87 -12.55
N LEU A 73 2.82 -8.92 -12.31
CA LEU A 73 4.25 -8.89 -12.00
C LEU A 73 4.91 -10.12 -12.62
N GLU A 74 6.20 -10.05 -12.96
CA GLU A 74 6.93 -11.21 -13.45
C GLU A 74 6.83 -12.42 -12.50
N PRO A 75 6.49 -13.61 -13.02
CA PRO A 75 6.45 -14.83 -12.22
C PRO A 75 7.79 -15.17 -11.60
N CYS A 76 7.79 -15.50 -10.31
CA CYS A 76 9.03 -15.76 -9.59
C CYS A 76 9.78 -16.98 -10.16
N ALA A 77 11.11 -16.90 -10.22
CA ALA A 77 12.00 -17.97 -10.71
C ALA A 77 12.73 -18.73 -9.60
N HIS A 78 12.83 -18.14 -8.41
CA HIS A 78 13.63 -18.67 -7.31
C HIS A 78 12.90 -19.81 -6.58
N VAL A 79 13.67 -20.83 -6.18
CA VAL A 79 13.19 -21.91 -5.32
C VAL A 79 13.06 -21.39 -3.88
N SER A 80 11.95 -21.72 -3.23
CA SER A 80 11.71 -21.35 -1.83
C SER A 80 11.31 -22.57 -1.01
N ALA A 81 11.64 -22.58 0.28
CA ALA A 81 11.13 -23.59 1.21
C ALA A 81 9.59 -23.54 1.38
N ARG A 82 8.95 -22.43 0.97
CA ARG A 82 7.50 -22.21 1.07
C ARG A 82 6.73 -22.67 -0.18
N GLY A 83 7.36 -23.46 -1.06
CA GLY A 83 6.75 -24.00 -2.27
C GLY A 83 7.48 -23.63 -3.57
N PRO A 84 7.06 -24.22 -4.70
CA PRO A 84 7.72 -24.10 -6.00
C PRO A 84 7.73 -22.67 -6.53
N ALA A 85 8.60 -22.43 -7.51
CA ALA A 85 8.63 -21.20 -8.27
C ALA A 85 7.40 -21.10 -9.18
N CYS A 86 6.82 -19.91 -9.33
CA CYS A 86 5.67 -19.70 -10.21
C CYS A 86 5.99 -20.03 -11.66
N ALA A 87 7.21 -19.72 -12.13
CA ALA A 87 7.65 -20.12 -13.46
C ALA A 87 7.54 -21.64 -13.68
N ASP A 88 7.86 -22.46 -12.68
CA ASP A 88 7.75 -23.92 -12.77
C ASP A 88 6.30 -24.41 -12.79
N LEU A 89 5.43 -23.82 -11.97
CA LEU A 89 4.00 -24.12 -11.98
C LEU A 89 3.37 -23.81 -13.33
N ILE A 90 3.75 -22.67 -13.91
CA ILE A 90 3.28 -22.23 -15.23
C ILE A 90 3.73 -23.23 -16.30
N ILE A 91 5.00 -23.62 -16.33
CA ILE A 91 5.52 -24.61 -17.29
C ILE A 91 4.76 -25.95 -17.14
N ALA A 92 4.59 -26.43 -15.91
CA ALA A 92 3.89 -27.69 -15.65
C ALA A 92 2.42 -27.67 -16.08
N SER A 93 1.76 -26.51 -16.00
CA SER A 93 0.35 -26.34 -16.41
C SER A 93 0.12 -26.40 -17.93
N GLY A 94 1.18 -26.28 -18.73
CA GLY A 94 1.08 -26.36 -20.19
C GLY A 94 0.38 -25.17 -20.84
N VAL A 95 0.44 -23.98 -20.23
CA VAL A 95 -0.06 -22.74 -20.82
C VAL A 95 0.75 -22.35 -22.06
N SER A 96 0.12 -21.70 -23.03
CA SER A 96 0.74 -21.35 -24.31
C SER A 96 1.44 -19.99 -24.29
N ALA A 97 0.93 -19.04 -23.51
CA ALA A 97 1.49 -17.70 -23.41
C ALA A 97 1.35 -17.07 -22.01
N VAL A 98 2.27 -16.16 -21.68
CA VAL A 98 2.25 -15.34 -20.47
C VAL A 98 2.48 -13.88 -20.85
N HIS A 99 1.55 -13.03 -20.45
CA HIS A 99 1.59 -11.58 -20.57
C HIS A 99 1.90 -10.99 -19.19
N ILE A 100 2.97 -10.22 -19.11
CA ILE A 100 3.49 -9.64 -17.86
C ILE A 100 3.28 -8.11 -17.91
N ALA A 101 2.75 -7.50 -16.84
CA ALA A 101 2.60 -6.05 -16.79
C ALA A 101 3.94 -5.31 -16.56
N VAL A 102 4.74 -5.83 -15.63
CA VAL A 102 6.02 -5.24 -15.20
C VAL A 102 6.96 -6.34 -14.74
N LEU A 103 8.24 -6.19 -15.06
CA LEU A 103 9.29 -7.10 -14.61
C LEU A 103 9.57 -6.92 -13.11
N ASP A 104 10.00 -8.00 -12.44
CA ASP A 104 10.25 -7.97 -11.00
C ASP A 104 11.61 -7.30 -10.74
N PRO A 105 11.69 -6.21 -9.95
CA PRO A 105 12.97 -5.59 -9.60
C PRO A 105 13.77 -6.43 -8.58
N ASP A 106 13.18 -7.46 -7.96
CA ASP A 106 13.88 -8.32 -7.01
C ASP A 106 15.05 -9.04 -7.72
N PRO A 107 16.30 -8.89 -7.24
CA PRO A 107 17.47 -9.53 -7.87
C PRO A 107 17.37 -11.07 -8.00
N ARG A 108 16.54 -11.71 -7.17
CA ARG A 108 16.28 -13.15 -7.22
C ARG A 108 15.35 -13.56 -8.37
N THR A 109 14.64 -12.62 -8.97
CA THR A 109 13.68 -12.85 -10.07
C THR A 109 14.06 -12.09 -11.34
N ALA A 110 14.48 -10.82 -11.25
CA ALA A 110 14.79 -9.87 -12.32
C ALA A 110 15.08 -10.46 -13.72
N GLY A 111 14.02 -10.72 -14.49
CA GLY A 111 14.08 -11.26 -15.85
C GLY A 111 14.29 -12.79 -15.97
N GLN A 112 14.71 -13.45 -14.89
CA GLN A 112 14.96 -14.90 -14.83
C GLN A 112 13.66 -15.70 -14.96
N GLY A 113 12.53 -15.18 -14.46
CA GLY A 113 11.23 -15.83 -14.58
C GLY A 113 10.76 -15.83 -16.02
N ALA A 114 10.81 -14.67 -16.66
CA ALA A 114 10.48 -14.52 -18.07
C ALA A 114 11.42 -15.33 -18.98
N ALA A 115 12.72 -15.37 -18.68
CA ALA A 115 13.68 -16.18 -19.42
C ALA A 115 13.37 -17.68 -19.33
N ARG A 116 13.17 -18.20 -18.11
CA ARG A 116 12.86 -19.62 -17.86
C ARG A 116 11.61 -20.08 -18.60
N LEU A 117 10.57 -19.24 -18.66
CA LEU A 117 9.35 -19.52 -19.42
C LEU A 117 9.63 -19.61 -20.93
N ARG A 118 10.41 -18.68 -21.49
CA ARG A 118 10.80 -18.71 -22.91
C ARG A 118 11.62 -19.95 -23.26
N ASP A 119 12.57 -20.32 -22.41
CA ASP A 119 13.41 -21.50 -22.60
C ASP A 119 12.60 -22.81 -22.61
N ALA A 120 11.49 -22.84 -21.88
CA ALA A 120 10.52 -23.94 -21.88
C ALA A 120 9.52 -23.89 -23.06
N GLY A 121 9.64 -22.93 -23.97
CA GLY A 121 8.78 -22.79 -25.15
C GLY A 121 7.47 -22.03 -24.93
N VAL A 122 7.28 -21.40 -23.77
CA VAL A 122 6.11 -20.55 -23.50
C VAL A 122 6.31 -19.18 -24.16
N SER A 123 5.31 -18.67 -24.88
CA SER A 123 5.35 -17.32 -25.44
C SER A 123 5.29 -16.28 -24.31
N VAL A 124 6.27 -15.37 -24.20
CA VAL A 124 6.30 -14.37 -23.12
C VAL A 124 6.37 -12.95 -23.69
N SER A 125 5.41 -12.11 -23.30
CA SER A 125 5.40 -10.69 -23.61
C SER A 125 5.36 -9.83 -22.35
N VAL A 126 6.05 -8.69 -22.38
CA VAL A 126 5.87 -7.61 -21.40
C VAL A 126 4.98 -6.58 -22.08
N SER A 127 3.78 -6.41 -21.54
CA SER A 127 2.65 -5.74 -22.21
C SER A 127 2.36 -4.36 -21.61
N GLU A 128 1.38 -3.66 -22.19
CA GLU A 128 0.85 -2.40 -21.64
C GLU A 128 0.33 -2.60 -20.21
N GLY A 129 0.68 -1.67 -19.31
CA GLY A 129 0.18 -1.70 -17.93
C GLY A 129 1.24 -1.47 -16.85
N GLU A 130 2.52 -1.36 -17.21
CA GLU A 130 3.62 -1.16 -16.24
C GLU A 130 3.31 -0.04 -15.22
N ALA A 131 2.95 1.15 -15.69
CA ALA A 131 2.67 2.29 -14.82
C ALA A 131 1.52 1.99 -13.84
N ALA A 132 0.47 1.30 -14.30
CA ALA A 132 -0.68 0.92 -13.47
C ALA A 132 -0.32 -0.19 -12.47
N ALA A 133 0.49 -1.18 -12.88
CA ALA A 133 0.97 -2.25 -12.03
C ALA A 133 1.91 -1.71 -10.93
N ARG A 134 2.86 -0.85 -11.29
CA ARG A 134 3.73 -0.13 -10.34
C ARG A 134 2.91 0.69 -9.34
N ALA A 135 1.88 1.39 -9.80
CA ALA A 135 0.99 2.13 -8.90
C ALA A 135 0.20 1.21 -7.95
N ALA A 136 -0.25 0.05 -8.42
CA ALA A 136 -0.98 -0.92 -7.61
C ALA A 136 -0.09 -1.64 -6.57
N MET A 137 1.22 -1.73 -6.82
CA MET A 137 2.21 -2.38 -5.96
C MET A 137 3.24 -1.37 -5.42
N ALA A 138 2.84 -0.10 -5.27
CA ALA A 138 3.76 1.00 -4.98
C ALA A 138 4.59 0.79 -3.69
N GLY A 139 4.02 0.14 -2.67
CA GLY A 139 4.74 -0.24 -1.45
C GLY A 139 5.85 -1.27 -1.68
N PHE A 140 5.60 -2.28 -2.51
CA PHE A 140 6.61 -3.27 -2.88
C PHE A 140 7.77 -2.63 -3.66
N PHE A 141 7.47 -1.85 -4.70
CA PHE A 141 8.49 -1.14 -5.47
C PHE A 141 9.26 -0.12 -4.61
N SER A 142 8.58 0.55 -3.67
CA SER A 142 9.23 1.39 -2.67
C SER A 142 10.32 0.64 -1.92
N ARG A 143 10.02 -0.55 -1.39
CA ARG A 143 11.00 -1.33 -0.66
C ARG A 143 12.15 -1.80 -1.55
N MET A 144 11.85 -2.29 -2.75
CA MET A 144 12.87 -2.84 -3.65
C MET A 144 13.81 -1.77 -4.19
N GLU A 145 13.30 -0.59 -4.52
CA GLU A 145 14.09 0.46 -5.19
C GLU A 145 14.67 1.49 -4.21
N ARG A 146 13.97 1.75 -3.10
CA ARG A 146 14.35 2.80 -2.13
C ARG A 146 14.71 2.24 -0.75
N GLY A 147 14.64 0.92 -0.56
CA GLY A 147 15.01 0.28 0.72
C GLY A 147 14.08 0.62 1.88
N ARG A 148 12.86 1.10 1.63
CA ARG A 148 11.89 1.48 2.67
C ARG A 148 10.44 1.34 2.22
N PRO A 149 9.46 1.13 3.13
CA PRO A 149 8.06 1.08 2.78
C PRO A 149 7.58 2.40 2.17
N ARG A 150 6.45 2.33 1.46
CA ARG A 150 5.71 3.51 1.03
C ARG A 150 4.99 4.11 2.22
N ILE A 151 5.18 5.41 2.44
CA ILE A 151 4.59 6.11 3.58
C ILE A 151 3.46 7.01 3.09
N THR A 152 2.27 6.79 3.65
CA THR A 152 1.08 7.61 3.45
C THR A 152 0.79 8.41 4.71
N LEU A 153 0.90 9.75 4.65
CA LEU A 153 0.57 10.65 5.74
C LEU A 153 -0.89 11.12 5.61
N LYS A 154 -1.69 10.95 6.66
CA LYS A 154 -3.05 11.49 6.74
C LYS A 154 -3.09 12.72 7.64
N LEU A 155 -3.76 13.76 7.15
CA LEU A 155 -4.07 14.98 7.88
C LEU A 155 -5.59 15.22 7.83
N ALA A 156 -6.21 15.55 8.96
CA ALA A 156 -7.59 16.04 9.01
C ALA A 156 -7.58 17.44 9.58
N THR A 157 -7.99 18.41 8.78
CA THR A 157 -7.81 19.84 9.07
C THR A 157 -9.09 20.63 8.85
N SER A 158 -9.20 21.77 9.53
CA SER A 158 -10.13 22.85 9.18
C SER A 158 -9.72 23.53 7.85
N ILE A 159 -10.54 24.44 7.33
CA ILE A 159 -10.23 25.18 6.09
C ILE A 159 -8.91 25.95 6.20
N ASP A 160 -8.61 26.49 7.37
CA ASP A 160 -7.41 27.23 7.74
C ASP A 160 -6.26 26.34 8.24
N GLY A 161 -6.33 25.02 8.02
CA GLY A 161 -5.20 24.09 8.21
C GLY A 161 -4.93 23.70 9.66
N ARG A 162 -5.92 23.80 10.55
CA ARG A 162 -5.79 23.47 11.98
C ARG A 162 -6.29 22.07 12.31
N VAL A 163 -5.68 21.43 13.30
CA VAL A 163 -6.00 20.04 13.74
C VAL A 163 -6.58 19.95 15.15
N SER A 164 -6.62 21.04 15.90
CA SER A 164 -7.28 21.14 17.19
C SER A 164 -7.57 22.60 17.54
N MET A 165 -8.44 22.83 18.51
CA MET A 165 -8.57 24.11 19.22
C MET A 165 -7.27 24.45 19.98
N PRO A 166 -7.06 25.71 20.39
CA PRO A 166 -5.92 26.11 21.24
C PRO A 166 -5.84 25.29 22.55
N GLY A 167 -6.99 24.89 23.10
CA GLY A 167 -7.10 24.04 24.29
C GLY A 167 -6.89 22.54 24.04
N GLY A 168 -6.58 22.12 22.81
CA GLY A 168 -6.32 20.72 22.44
C GLY A 168 -7.53 19.91 21.99
N GLU A 169 -8.76 20.44 22.13
CA GLU A 169 -9.97 19.77 21.64
C GLU A 169 -9.91 19.56 20.11
N SER A 170 -10.04 18.31 19.66
CA SER A 170 -9.81 17.93 18.25
C SER A 170 -10.87 16.95 17.68
N GLN A 171 -11.75 16.41 18.54
CA GLN A 171 -12.72 15.39 18.16
C GLN A 171 -14.12 16.01 18.03
N TRP A 172 -14.73 16.07 16.85
CA TRP A 172 -14.24 15.65 15.53
C TRP A 172 -14.21 16.83 14.57
N ILE A 173 -13.05 17.07 13.95
CA ILE A 173 -12.92 18.04 12.85
C ILE A 173 -13.68 17.56 11.61
N THR A 174 -13.38 16.35 11.13
CA THR A 174 -14.01 15.77 9.93
C THR A 174 -15.21 14.89 10.27
N GLY A 175 -16.22 14.88 9.40
CA GLY A 175 -17.46 14.12 9.50
C GLY A 175 -17.31 12.59 9.35
N PRO A 176 -18.41 11.86 9.58
CA PRO A 176 -18.40 10.39 9.62
C PRO A 176 -18.01 9.73 8.27
N GLU A 177 -18.38 10.31 7.13
CA GLU A 177 -18.04 9.78 5.81
C GLU A 177 -16.54 9.81 5.54
N ALA A 178 -15.87 10.92 5.90
CA ALA A 178 -14.42 11.02 5.82
C ALA A 178 -13.73 10.03 6.78
N ARG A 179 -14.25 9.87 8.01
CA ARG A 179 -13.72 8.89 8.96
C ARG A 179 -13.92 7.44 8.49
N ALA A 180 -15.03 7.13 7.82
CA ALA A 180 -15.25 5.83 7.20
C ALA A 180 -14.22 5.57 6.08
N HIS A 181 -13.91 6.58 5.26
CA HIS A 181 -12.84 6.46 4.26
C HIS A 181 -11.45 6.28 4.90
N VAL A 182 -11.16 6.94 6.02
CA VAL A 182 -9.92 6.70 6.77
C VAL A 182 -9.82 5.23 7.22
N HIS A 183 -10.91 4.60 7.67
CA HIS A 183 -10.89 3.18 7.98
C HIS A 183 -10.61 2.29 6.76
N LEU A 184 -11.05 2.69 5.55
CA LEU A 184 -10.67 1.99 4.33
C LEU A 184 -9.15 2.12 4.08
N GLU A 185 -8.57 3.30 4.23
CA GLU A 185 -7.12 3.49 4.08
C GLU A 185 -6.31 2.70 5.13
N ARG A 186 -6.80 2.59 6.38
CA ARG A 186 -6.23 1.69 7.40
C ARG A 186 -6.22 0.24 6.92
N ALA A 187 -7.31 -0.22 6.31
CA ALA A 187 -7.46 -1.60 5.82
C ALA A 187 -6.57 -1.97 4.63
N LEU A 188 -5.88 -0.97 4.03
CA LEU A 188 -4.95 -1.13 2.92
C LEU A 188 -3.49 -1.03 3.36
N ALA A 189 -3.22 -0.71 4.63
CA ALA A 189 -1.88 -0.57 5.18
C ALA A 189 -1.45 -1.85 5.89
N ASP A 190 -0.14 -2.13 5.91
CA ASP A 190 0.41 -3.20 6.72
C ASP A 190 0.60 -2.72 8.18
N VAL A 191 1.00 -1.45 8.35
CA VAL A 191 1.29 -0.82 9.63
C VAL A 191 0.60 0.54 9.72
N ILE A 192 0.04 0.86 10.89
CA ILE A 192 -0.46 2.20 11.24
C ILE A 192 0.43 2.84 12.30
N VAL A 193 0.91 4.06 12.05
CA VAL A 193 1.83 4.79 12.95
C VAL A 193 1.13 6.01 13.55
N VAL A 194 1.29 6.17 14.86
CA VAL A 194 0.99 7.43 15.58
C VAL A 194 2.19 7.87 16.40
N GLY A 195 2.27 9.15 16.74
CA GLY A 195 3.24 9.64 17.72
C GLY A 195 2.75 9.43 19.16
N ARG A 196 3.68 9.44 20.12
CA ARG A 196 3.37 9.42 21.57
C ARG A 196 2.26 10.39 21.96
N GLY A 197 2.33 11.65 21.52
CA GLY A 197 1.35 12.68 21.88
C GLY A 197 -0.08 12.33 21.45
N THR A 198 -0.25 11.76 20.25
CA THR A 198 -1.55 11.26 19.78
C THR A 198 -2.00 10.05 20.59
N LEU A 199 -1.10 9.13 20.90
CA LEU A 199 -1.42 7.97 21.72
C LEU A 199 -1.96 8.38 23.10
N GLU A 200 -1.30 9.32 23.77
CA GLU A 200 -1.65 9.79 25.11
C GLU A 200 -2.90 10.68 25.13
N ALA A 201 -3.07 11.55 24.12
CA ALA A 201 -4.19 12.49 24.07
C ALA A 201 -5.51 11.85 23.63
N ASP A 202 -5.46 10.94 22.63
CA ASP A 202 -6.67 10.41 21.98
C ASP A 202 -7.00 8.97 22.38
N ASP A 203 -6.11 8.27 23.09
CA ASP A 203 -6.19 6.83 23.41
C ASP A 203 -6.73 5.96 22.24
N PRO A 204 -6.17 6.08 21.02
CA PRO A 204 -6.80 5.50 19.84
C PRO A 204 -6.70 3.96 19.84
N SER A 205 -7.72 3.30 19.28
CA SER A 205 -7.71 1.85 19.02
C SER A 205 -6.94 1.45 17.76
N LEU A 206 -6.74 2.38 16.81
CA LEU A 206 -5.98 2.18 15.57
C LEU A 206 -6.44 0.97 14.73
N ASP A 207 -7.70 0.58 14.84
CA ASP A 207 -8.30 -0.57 14.15
C ASP A 207 -9.15 -0.15 12.94
N VAL A 208 -9.59 -1.14 12.17
CA VAL A 208 -10.59 -1.01 11.12
C VAL A 208 -11.95 -1.40 11.71
N ARG A 209 -12.95 -0.52 11.56
CA ARG A 209 -14.30 -0.72 12.10
C ARG A 209 -15.38 -0.66 11.02
N LEU A 210 -14.99 -0.89 9.77
CA LEU A 210 -15.92 -1.01 8.66
C LEU A 210 -16.51 -2.42 8.66
N PRO A 211 -17.84 -2.57 8.53
CA PRO A 211 -18.49 -3.89 8.49
C PRO A 211 -17.86 -4.81 7.43
N GLY A 212 -17.38 -5.98 7.86
CA GLY A 212 -16.78 -6.99 7.01
C GLY A 212 -15.29 -6.77 6.66
N LEU A 213 -14.64 -5.76 7.26
CA LEU A 213 -13.21 -5.48 7.09
C LEU A 213 -12.47 -5.39 8.43
N GLU A 214 -13.09 -5.80 9.53
CA GLU A 214 -12.51 -5.74 10.88
C GLU A 214 -11.21 -6.57 10.97
N ASP A 215 -11.13 -7.67 10.23
CA ASP A 215 -9.95 -8.55 10.10
C ASP A 215 -8.79 -7.90 9.33
N ARG A 216 -8.99 -6.71 8.76
CA ARG A 216 -7.97 -5.94 8.02
C ARG A 216 -7.32 -4.84 8.86
N SER A 217 -7.45 -4.90 10.17
CA SER A 217 -6.79 -3.95 11.06
C SER A 217 -5.27 -4.04 10.94
N PRO A 218 -4.57 -2.93 10.62
CA PRO A 218 -3.12 -2.95 10.46
C PRO A 218 -2.41 -3.14 11.82
N ARG A 219 -1.14 -3.54 11.74
CA ARG A 219 -0.24 -3.62 12.90
C ARG A 219 0.00 -2.21 13.46
N PRO A 220 -0.33 -1.93 14.72
CA PRO A 220 -0.13 -0.60 15.30
C PRO A 220 1.35 -0.36 15.64
N ALA A 221 1.79 0.88 15.44
CA ALA A 221 3.13 1.34 15.74
C ALA A 221 3.10 2.72 16.42
N VAL A 222 3.98 2.91 17.40
CA VAL A 222 4.12 4.18 18.12
C VAL A 222 5.52 4.72 17.88
N LEU A 223 5.61 5.94 17.33
CA LEU A 223 6.86 6.65 17.14
C LEU A 223 7.18 7.51 18.37
N SER A 224 8.25 7.17 19.08
CA SER A 224 8.72 7.91 20.26
C SER A 224 10.17 7.58 20.60
N ALA A 225 11.02 8.60 20.67
CA ALA A 225 12.41 8.47 21.11
C ALA A 225 12.57 8.27 22.63
N THR A 226 11.50 8.46 23.41
CA THR A 226 11.56 8.52 24.89
C THR A 226 10.73 7.44 25.59
N LEU A 227 10.09 6.56 24.83
CA LEU A 227 9.31 5.47 25.42
C LEU A 227 10.18 4.21 25.41
N ASP A 228 10.18 3.49 26.52
CA ASP A 228 10.76 2.14 26.61
C ASP A 228 9.71 1.04 26.35
N ALA A 229 8.44 1.39 26.50
CA ALA A 229 7.29 0.52 26.23
C ALA A 229 6.09 1.36 25.78
N ILE A 230 5.15 0.74 25.05
CA ILE A 230 3.93 1.41 24.57
C ILE A 230 2.91 1.49 25.73
N PRO A 231 2.50 2.69 26.16
CA PRO A 231 1.41 2.83 27.13
C PRO A 231 0.13 2.15 26.62
N GLY A 232 -0.48 1.33 27.47
CA GLY A 232 -1.70 0.60 27.12
C GLY A 232 -1.51 -0.48 26.04
N ALA A 233 -0.29 -0.98 25.80
CA ALA A 233 0.02 -1.99 24.76
C ALA A 233 -0.94 -3.20 24.73
N ALA A 234 -1.54 -3.57 25.86
CA ALA A 234 -2.54 -4.63 25.96
C ALA A 234 -3.69 -4.47 24.94
N LYS A 235 -4.12 -3.23 24.64
CA LYS A 235 -5.18 -2.96 23.64
C LYS A 235 -4.75 -3.31 22.20
N PHE A 236 -3.45 -3.43 21.98
CA PHE A 236 -2.85 -3.74 20.69
C PHE A 236 -2.28 -5.15 20.61
N ALA A 237 -2.22 -5.90 21.72
CA ALA A 237 -1.46 -7.14 21.83
C ALA A 237 -1.77 -8.18 20.73
N ALA A 238 -3.04 -8.32 20.34
CA ALA A 238 -3.47 -9.24 19.27
C ALA A 238 -2.90 -8.90 17.88
N ARG A 239 -2.33 -7.71 17.69
CA ARG A 239 -1.77 -7.20 16.44
C ARG A 239 -0.26 -6.92 16.54
N ASP A 240 0.40 -7.42 17.59
CA ASP A 240 1.86 -7.35 17.79
C ASP A 240 2.41 -5.91 17.65
N PRO A 241 2.14 -4.97 18.57
CA PRO A 241 2.46 -3.57 18.37
C PRO A 241 3.97 -3.29 18.27
N LEU A 242 4.34 -2.26 17.50
CA LEU A 242 5.74 -1.79 17.33
C LEU A 242 6.01 -0.51 18.10
N LEU A 243 7.16 -0.44 18.76
CA LEU A 243 7.71 0.80 19.29
C LEU A 243 8.88 1.21 18.39
N LEU A 244 8.77 2.38 17.77
CA LEU A 244 9.77 2.95 16.87
C LEU A 244 10.43 4.11 17.61
N ALA A 245 11.75 4.04 17.81
CA ALA A 245 12.53 5.09 18.44
C ALA A 245 12.76 6.28 17.49
N SER A 246 12.84 6.01 16.19
CA SER A 246 13.11 7.00 15.16
C SER A 246 12.29 6.76 13.88
N VAL A 247 12.25 7.76 13.00
CA VAL A 247 11.64 7.57 11.66
C VAL A 247 12.46 6.64 10.77
N ASP A 248 13.75 6.44 11.06
CA ASP A 248 14.62 5.54 10.29
C ASP A 248 14.26 4.07 10.54
N ASP A 249 13.67 3.76 11.69
CA ASP A 249 13.18 2.42 12.03
C ASP A 249 12.11 1.95 11.04
N LEU A 250 11.39 2.88 10.40
CA LEU A 250 10.42 2.57 9.34
C LEU A 250 11.09 1.89 8.14
N CYS A 251 12.33 2.26 7.82
CA CYS A 251 13.07 1.68 6.71
C CYS A 251 13.43 0.20 6.96
N GLY A 252 13.61 -0.20 8.22
CA GLY A 252 13.93 -1.57 8.62
C GLY A 252 12.73 -2.53 8.62
N LEU A 253 11.50 -2.03 8.46
CA LEU A 253 10.31 -2.86 8.51
C LEU A 253 10.13 -3.67 7.22
N ALA A 254 9.88 -4.97 7.37
CA ALA A 254 9.53 -5.88 6.28
C ALA A 254 8.06 -5.71 5.82
N VAL A 255 7.62 -4.47 5.60
CA VAL A 255 6.25 -4.07 5.23
C VAL A 255 6.22 -3.26 3.94
N ASN A 256 5.12 -3.26 3.19
CA ASN A 256 5.04 -2.54 1.92
C ASN A 256 4.49 -1.13 2.11
N ASP A 257 3.41 -0.99 2.88
CA ASP A 257 2.68 0.26 3.05
C ASP A 257 2.49 0.61 4.54
N VAL A 258 2.91 1.84 4.89
CA VAL A 258 2.75 2.44 6.21
C VAL A 258 1.76 3.59 6.13
N PHE A 259 0.76 3.59 7.01
CA PHE A 259 -0.21 4.67 7.13
C PHE A 259 0.02 5.46 8.42
N VAL A 260 0.13 6.78 8.33
CA VAL A 260 0.47 7.63 9.47
C VAL A 260 -0.72 8.51 9.82
N GLU A 261 -1.22 8.36 11.04
CA GLU A 261 -2.27 9.19 11.65
C GLU A 261 -1.70 9.96 12.86
N GLY A 262 -0.49 10.47 12.73
CA GLY A 262 0.20 11.20 13.79
C GLY A 262 -0.20 12.66 13.88
N GLY A 263 -0.06 13.23 15.08
CA GLY A 263 -0.20 14.67 15.31
C GLY A 263 0.89 15.51 14.62
N PRO A 264 0.85 16.84 14.80
CA PRO A 264 1.70 17.78 14.06
C PRO A 264 3.19 17.48 14.14
N ALA A 265 3.69 17.03 15.29
CA ALA A 265 5.10 16.68 15.47
C ALA A 265 5.50 15.50 14.56
N THR A 266 4.76 14.39 14.59
CA THR A 266 5.02 13.22 13.74
C THR A 266 4.94 13.56 12.27
N ALA A 267 3.91 14.31 11.86
CA ALA A 267 3.75 14.77 10.48
C ALA A 267 4.96 15.61 10.04
N SER A 268 5.40 16.56 10.88
CA SER A 268 6.53 17.44 10.59
C SER A 268 7.84 16.67 10.46
N THR A 269 8.12 15.74 11.37
CA THR A 269 9.33 14.93 11.34
C THR A 269 9.43 14.12 10.04
N LEU A 270 8.35 13.47 9.62
CA LEU A 270 8.33 12.68 8.39
C LEU A 270 8.45 13.54 7.12
N LEU A 271 7.82 14.72 7.11
CA LEU A 271 7.91 15.66 6.00
C LEU A 271 9.30 16.30 5.90
N ALA A 272 9.90 16.66 7.02
CA ALA A 272 11.26 17.20 7.09
C ALA A 272 12.30 16.17 6.65
N ALA A 273 12.13 14.89 7.01
CA ALA A 273 12.97 13.78 6.58
C ALA A 273 12.71 13.32 5.12
N ASP A 274 11.78 13.96 4.40
CA ASP A 274 11.38 13.62 3.04
C ASP A 274 10.93 12.15 2.83
N LEU A 275 10.29 11.57 3.86
CA LEU A 275 9.87 10.18 3.87
C LEU A 275 8.45 9.95 3.32
N VAL A 276 7.61 10.98 3.34
CA VAL A 276 6.20 10.88 2.88
C VAL A 276 6.12 10.75 1.36
N ASP A 277 5.47 9.69 0.87
CA ASP A 277 5.28 9.42 -0.55
C ASP A 277 3.89 9.81 -1.05
N ARG A 278 2.87 9.70 -0.18
CA ARG A 278 1.49 10.08 -0.44
C ARG A 278 0.95 10.86 0.76
N MET A 279 0.23 11.94 0.51
CA MET A 279 -0.40 12.75 1.55
C MET A 279 -1.90 12.84 1.30
N LEU A 280 -2.70 12.50 2.30
CA LEU A 280 -4.17 12.61 2.29
C LEU A 280 -4.55 13.76 3.18
N VAL A 281 -5.06 14.84 2.60
CA VAL A 281 -5.54 16.01 3.32
C VAL A 281 -7.06 16.00 3.29
N TYR A 282 -7.65 15.65 4.43
CA TYR A 282 -9.08 15.81 4.66
C TYR A 282 -9.33 17.21 5.22
N ARG A 283 -10.24 17.96 4.61
CA ARG A 283 -10.59 19.32 4.98
C ARG A 283 -12.06 19.41 5.32
N ALA A 284 -12.34 19.72 6.57
CA ALA A 284 -13.69 20.01 7.06
C ALA A 284 -14.06 21.48 6.80
N PRO A 285 -15.34 21.79 6.56
CA PRO A 285 -15.80 23.14 6.24
C PRO A 285 -15.95 24.04 7.49
N ILE A 286 -14.94 24.03 8.37
CA ILE A 286 -14.88 24.80 9.62
C ILE A 286 -13.62 25.68 9.64
N VAL A 287 -13.61 26.71 10.47
CA VAL A 287 -12.48 27.63 10.68
C VAL A 287 -12.17 27.68 12.17
N LEU A 288 -10.92 27.42 12.56
CA LEU A 288 -10.53 27.29 13.98
C LEU A 288 -9.63 28.43 14.47
N GLY A 289 -9.14 29.30 13.58
CA GLY A 289 -8.32 30.46 13.91
C GLY A 289 -6.96 30.06 14.49
N ASP A 290 -6.75 30.35 15.78
CA ASP A 290 -5.49 30.11 16.50
C ASP A 290 -5.30 28.65 16.95
N GLY A 291 -6.08 27.73 16.39
CA GLY A 291 -5.92 26.30 16.60
C GLY A 291 -4.52 25.78 16.23
N ALA A 292 -4.18 24.58 16.72
CA ALA A 292 -2.88 23.97 16.44
C ALA A 292 -2.73 23.69 14.94
N PRO A 293 -1.59 24.04 14.29
CA PRO A 293 -1.39 23.76 12.87
C PRO A 293 -1.23 22.26 12.63
N GLY A 294 -1.70 21.75 11.48
CA GLY A 294 -1.54 20.34 11.13
C GLY A 294 -0.11 19.90 10.83
N VAL A 295 0.75 20.85 10.47
CA VAL A 295 2.19 20.65 10.27
C VAL A 295 2.91 21.78 10.97
N GLY A 296 3.89 21.42 11.79
CA GLY A 296 4.80 22.34 12.47
C GLY A 296 5.96 22.78 11.58
N ARG A 297 7.10 23.11 12.19
CA ARG A 297 8.27 23.61 11.47
C ARG A 297 8.93 22.50 10.63
N LEU A 298 9.12 22.79 9.34
CA LEU A 298 9.79 21.88 8.39
C LEU A 298 11.25 22.24 8.08
N GLY A 299 11.74 23.38 8.57
CA GLY A 299 13.11 23.83 8.31
C GLY A 299 13.34 24.39 6.89
N LEU A 300 12.29 24.78 6.16
CA LEU A 300 12.44 25.46 4.88
C LEU A 300 12.89 26.92 5.10
N GLU A 301 13.96 27.32 4.43
CA GLU A 301 14.51 28.69 4.53
C GLU A 301 13.99 29.61 3.42
N ARG A 302 13.72 29.06 2.23
CA ARG A 302 13.21 29.83 1.09
C ARG A 302 11.89 29.24 0.59
N LEU A 303 11.00 30.11 0.13
CA LEU A 303 9.72 29.69 -0.48
C LEU A 303 9.95 28.76 -1.69
N ALA A 304 11.02 28.99 -2.46
CA ALA A 304 11.41 28.14 -3.58
C ALA A 304 11.60 26.67 -3.17
N ASP A 305 12.08 26.41 -1.95
CA ASP A 305 12.34 25.06 -1.44
C ASP A 305 11.02 24.30 -1.11
N ALA A 306 9.88 25.00 -1.08
CA ALA A 306 8.56 24.41 -0.90
C ALA A 306 7.90 23.97 -2.23
N HIS A 307 8.29 24.58 -3.35
CA HIS A 307 7.62 24.37 -4.64
C HIS A 307 8.06 23.08 -5.35
N GLY A 308 7.22 22.58 -6.26
CA GLY A 308 7.52 21.39 -7.08
C GLY A 308 7.51 20.07 -6.32
N ARG A 309 7.28 20.07 -5.00
CA ARG A 309 7.39 18.88 -4.16
C ARG A 309 6.20 17.93 -4.23
N TRP A 310 5.02 18.43 -4.61
CA TRP A 310 3.76 17.69 -4.55
C TRP A 310 2.97 17.87 -5.84
N ARG A 311 2.37 16.77 -6.30
CA ARG A 311 1.41 16.76 -7.40
C ARG A 311 0.06 16.31 -6.89
N LEU A 312 -0.98 17.10 -7.14
CA LEU A 312 -2.36 16.68 -6.89
C LEU A 312 -2.67 15.46 -7.76
N ALA A 313 -2.99 14.34 -7.13
CA ALA A 313 -3.28 13.08 -7.81
C ALA A 313 -4.78 12.81 -7.88
N GLU A 314 -5.53 13.20 -6.84
CA GLU A 314 -6.95 12.91 -6.74
C GLU A 314 -7.66 13.89 -5.79
N THR A 315 -8.93 14.18 -6.09
CA THR A 315 -9.83 14.91 -5.20
C THR A 315 -11.14 14.14 -5.04
N ARG A 316 -11.68 14.08 -3.83
CA ARG A 316 -12.99 13.47 -3.53
C ARG A 316 -13.77 14.31 -2.53
N THR A 317 -15.09 14.14 -2.53
CA THR A 317 -16.00 14.75 -1.54
C THR A 317 -16.61 13.65 -0.68
N PHE A 318 -16.65 13.86 0.63
CA PHE A 318 -17.25 12.95 1.61
C PHE A 318 -18.20 13.74 2.51
N GLY A 319 -19.50 13.68 2.23
CA GLY A 319 -20.46 14.59 2.86
C GLY A 319 -20.08 16.04 2.58
N ASN A 320 -19.80 16.80 3.64
CA ASN A 320 -19.33 18.19 3.52
C ASN A 320 -17.80 18.34 3.58
N ASP A 321 -17.06 17.25 3.80
CA ASP A 321 -15.61 17.26 3.81
C ASP A 321 -15.03 17.07 2.40
N ARG A 322 -13.83 17.60 2.18
CA ARG A 322 -13.05 17.38 0.95
C ARG A 322 -11.78 16.60 1.25
N LEU A 323 -11.49 15.58 0.43
CA LEU A 323 -10.20 14.89 0.41
C LEU A 323 -9.38 15.38 -0.80
N GLU A 324 -8.13 15.74 -0.54
CA GLU A 324 -7.10 15.97 -1.56
C GLU A 324 -5.98 14.95 -1.34
N VAL A 325 -5.61 14.21 -2.39
CA VAL A 325 -4.51 13.24 -2.37
C VAL A 325 -3.36 13.81 -3.17
N TYR A 326 -2.22 14.02 -2.51
CA TYR A 326 -1.00 14.49 -3.13
C TYR A 326 0.00 13.34 -3.22
N ALA A 327 0.65 13.21 -4.38
CA ALA A 327 1.81 12.35 -4.57
C ALA A 327 3.09 13.17 -4.47
N ARG A 328 4.11 12.63 -3.79
CA ARG A 328 5.43 13.25 -3.74
C ARG A 328 6.08 13.20 -5.13
N THR A 329 6.56 14.34 -5.62
CA THR A 329 7.42 14.42 -6.80
C THR A 329 8.86 14.18 -6.35
N ARG A 330 9.50 13.15 -6.88
CA ARG A 330 10.91 12.80 -6.66
C ARG A 330 11.63 12.78 -8.00
#